data_AF-A0AAD7VZ27-F1
#
_entry.id   AF-A0AAD7VZ27-F1
#
_cell.length_a   1.000
_cell.length_b   1.000
_cell.length_c   1.000
_cell.angle_alpha   90.00
_cell.angle_beta   90.00
_cell.angle_gamma   90.00
#
_symmetry.space_group_name_H-M   'P 1'
#
loop_
_entity.id
_entity.type
_entity.pdbx_description
1 polymer ?
#
loop_
_entity_poly.entity_id
_entity_poly.type
_entity_poly.pdbx_seq_one_letter_code
_entity_poly.pdbx_strand_id
1 'polypeptide(L)'
;MRCVEELRADSSTLNQLQRDYNSLITQNTQLQRDVDAVVVKFLDQYCPLRSQKRVCRPCPEGWEQRNSTCYYFSTERKSWKDSRSECLKQGADLVIIESEEEQDFISKHTRGGGYWIGLSDSETEGTWLWVDGTPLQKDKA
;
A
#
# COMPACT_ATOMS: atom_id res chain seq x y z
N MET A 1 -15.26 -45.57 51.73
CA MET A 1 -16.43 -44.88 51.12
C MET A 1 -15.91 -43.87 50.13
N ARG A 2 -16.59 -43.66 49.00
CA ARG A 2 -16.24 -42.64 48.01
C ARG A 2 -17.45 -41.76 47.75
N CYS A 3 -17.21 -40.45 47.70
CA CYS A 3 -18.19 -39.43 47.38
C CYS A 3 -18.02 -39.00 45.91
N VAL A 4 -19.12 -38.67 45.26
CA VAL A 4 -19.17 -37.98 43.96
C VAL A 4 -20.02 -36.75 44.18
N GLU A 5 -19.47 -35.57 43.96
CA GLU A 5 -20.19 -34.30 44.06
C GLU A 5 -20.60 -33.79 42.68
N GLU A 6 -21.73 -33.10 42.64
CA GLU A 6 -22.29 -32.48 41.43
C GLU A 6 -21.62 -31.12 41.17
N LEU A 7 -21.07 -30.93 39.97
CA LEU A 7 -20.55 -29.64 39.51
C LEU A 7 -21.72 -28.65 39.32
N ARG A 8 -21.91 -27.72 40.26
CA ARG A 8 -22.82 -26.57 40.05
C ARG A 8 -22.06 -25.41 39.44
N ALA A 9 -22.32 -25.13 38.16
CA ALA A 9 -21.95 -23.84 37.58
C ALA A 9 -22.76 -22.74 38.29
N ASP A 10 -22.08 -21.76 38.87
CA ASP A 10 -22.71 -20.63 39.55
C ASP A 10 -23.54 -19.79 38.55
N SER A 11 -24.82 -19.58 38.85
CA SER A 11 -25.74 -18.81 38.01
C SER A 11 -25.27 -17.37 37.79
N SER A 12 -24.51 -16.81 38.76
CA SER A 12 -23.90 -15.50 38.63
C SER A 12 -22.82 -15.48 37.53
N THR A 13 -22.04 -16.56 37.45
CA THR A 13 -21.00 -16.75 36.44
C THR A 13 -21.61 -16.95 35.06
N LEU A 14 -22.71 -17.70 34.94
CA LEU A 14 -23.45 -17.87 33.68
C LEU A 14 -24.04 -16.54 33.18
N ASN A 15 -24.63 -15.74 34.08
CA ASN A 15 -25.14 -14.42 33.73
C ASN A 15 -24.03 -13.46 33.30
N GLN A 16 -22.87 -13.53 33.95
CA GLN A 16 -21.70 -12.74 33.58
C GLN A 16 -21.19 -13.14 32.19
N LEU A 17 -21.01 -14.43 31.94
CA LEU A 17 -20.60 -14.95 30.63
C LEU A 17 -21.58 -14.55 29.51
N GLN A 18 -22.88 -14.56 29.78
CA GLN A 18 -23.88 -14.12 28.81
C GLN A 18 -23.73 -12.63 28.48
N ARG A 19 -23.47 -11.78 29.49
CA ARG A 19 -23.22 -10.35 29.27
C ARG A 19 -21.96 -10.13 28.44
N ASP A 20 -20.88 -10.83 28.79
CA ASP A 20 -19.61 -10.72 28.09
C ASP A 20 -19.71 -11.20 26.64
N TYR A 21 -20.43 -12.31 26.40
CA TYR A 21 -20.72 -12.80 25.05
C TYR A 21 -21.53 -11.79 24.22
N ASN A 22 -22.59 -11.20 24.78
CA ASN A 22 -23.39 -10.19 24.10
C ASN A 22 -22.56 -8.92 23.79
N SER A 23 -21.67 -8.53 24.71
CA SER A 23 -20.73 -7.43 24.50
C SER A 23 -19.75 -7.74 23.37
N LEU A 24 -19.17 -8.94 23.35
CA LEU A 24 -18.24 -9.38 22.29
C LEU A 24 -18.93 -9.46 20.92
N ILE A 25 -20.17 -9.96 20.85
CA ILE A 25 -20.96 -9.92 19.61
C ILE A 25 -21.12 -8.49 19.13
N THR A 26 -21.45 -7.57 20.03
CA THR A 26 -21.65 -6.16 19.69
C THR A 26 -20.37 -5.56 19.13
N GLN A 27 -19.22 -5.82 19.77
CA GLN A 27 -17.92 -5.37 19.30
C GLN A 27 -17.55 -5.96 17.94
N ASN A 28 -17.76 -7.26 17.75
CA ASN A 28 -17.48 -7.93 16.48
C ASN A 28 -18.37 -7.38 15.34
N THR A 29 -19.64 -7.13 15.62
CA THR A 29 -20.57 -6.50 14.66
C THR A 29 -20.13 -5.07 14.30
N GLN A 30 -19.56 -4.33 15.25
CA GLN A 30 -18.98 -3.02 14.98
C GLN A 30 -17.74 -3.12 14.09
N LEU A 31 -16.80 -4.00 14.43
CA LEU A 31 -15.60 -4.23 13.64
C LEU A 31 -15.94 -4.64 12.21
N GLN A 32 -16.93 -5.51 12.03
CA GLN A 32 -17.38 -5.90 10.69
C GLN A 32 -17.86 -4.68 9.89
N ARG A 33 -18.67 -3.81 10.50
CA ARG A 33 -19.12 -2.56 9.85
C ARG A 33 -17.96 -1.63 9.51
N ASP A 34 -16.97 -1.52 10.38
CA ASP A 34 -15.80 -0.69 10.16
C ASP A 34 -14.94 -1.24 9.01
N VAL A 35 -14.77 -2.57 8.94
CA VAL A 35 -14.11 -3.27 7.82
C VAL A 35 -14.86 -3.03 6.52
N ASP A 36 -16.19 -3.22 6.50
CA ASP A 36 -17.01 -3.03 5.31
C ASP A 36 -16.93 -1.58 4.81
N ALA A 37 -16.94 -0.60 5.71
CA ALA A 37 -16.80 0.81 5.38
C ALA A 37 -15.43 1.13 4.77
N VAL A 38 -14.36 0.53 5.27
CA VAL A 38 -13.02 0.68 4.71
C VAL A 38 -12.95 0.06 3.31
N VAL A 39 -13.48 -1.15 3.13
CA VAL A 39 -13.52 -1.81 1.81
C VAL A 39 -14.27 -0.97 0.78
N VAL A 40 -15.42 -0.39 1.14
CA VAL A 40 -16.19 0.48 0.23
C VAL A 40 -15.40 1.73 -0.14
N LYS A 41 -14.68 2.36 0.80
CA LYS A 41 -13.82 3.52 0.50
C LYS A 41 -12.72 3.19 -0.51
N PHE A 42 -12.02 2.07 -0.30
CA PHE A 42 -11.01 1.59 -1.25
C PHE A 42 -11.63 1.34 -2.64
N LEU A 43 -12.78 0.67 -2.69
CA LEU A 43 -13.45 0.40 -3.95
C LEU A 43 -13.96 1.65 -4.66
N ASP A 44 -14.40 2.69 -3.95
CA ASP A 44 -14.82 3.94 -4.59
C ASP A 44 -13.61 4.73 -5.14
N GLN A 45 -12.46 4.67 -4.46
CA GLN A 45 -11.22 5.31 -4.93
C GLN A 45 -10.66 4.65 -6.19
N TYR A 46 -10.64 3.32 -6.24
CA TYR A 46 -9.99 2.57 -7.32
C TYR A 46 -10.97 1.96 -8.33
N CYS A 47 -12.27 1.93 -8.05
CA CYS A 47 -13.30 1.33 -8.91
C CYS A 47 -14.52 2.24 -9.05
N PRO A 48 -14.39 3.39 -9.73
CA PRO A 48 -15.45 4.40 -9.81
C PRO A 48 -16.69 3.93 -10.60
N LEU A 49 -16.53 2.92 -11.46
CA LEU A 49 -17.63 2.35 -12.24
C LEU A 49 -18.44 1.36 -11.40
N ARG A 50 -19.53 1.86 -10.80
CA ARG A 50 -20.56 1.07 -10.12
C ARG A 50 -21.47 0.36 -11.14
N SER A 51 -20.93 -0.66 -11.81
CA SER A 51 -21.71 -1.58 -12.66
C SER A 51 -21.65 -3.00 -12.12
N GLN A 52 -22.44 -3.93 -12.67
CA GLN A 52 -22.43 -5.36 -12.31
C GLN A 52 -21.04 -6.01 -12.39
N LYS A 53 -20.10 -5.41 -13.15
CA LYS A 53 -18.66 -5.67 -13.06
C LYS A 53 -17.95 -4.36 -12.76
N ARG A 54 -17.48 -4.18 -11.53
CA ARG A 54 -16.61 -3.03 -11.19
C ARG A 54 -15.36 -3.11 -12.05
N VAL A 55 -15.16 -2.14 -12.95
CA VAL A 55 -13.89 -1.96 -13.62
C VAL A 55 -13.03 -1.12 -12.68
N CYS A 56 -12.06 -1.78 -12.06
CA CYS A 56 -11.12 -1.11 -11.18
C CYS A 56 -9.95 -0.56 -12.02
N ARG A 57 -9.65 0.72 -11.83
CA ARG A 57 -8.42 1.36 -12.25
C ARG A 57 -7.56 1.56 -11.00
N PRO A 58 -6.62 0.64 -10.72
CA PRO A 58 -5.78 0.71 -9.53
C PRO A 58 -4.80 1.89 -9.57
N CYS A 59 -4.55 2.47 -10.75
CA CYS A 59 -3.70 3.64 -10.91
C CYS A 59 -4.50 4.88 -11.37
N PRO A 60 -4.06 6.09 -11.00
CA PRO A 60 -4.66 7.33 -11.49
C PRO A 60 -4.62 7.43 -13.02
N GLU A 61 -5.40 8.34 -13.58
CA GLU A 61 -5.39 8.58 -15.03
C GLU A 61 -4.01 9.05 -15.51
N GLY A 62 -3.51 8.46 -16.60
CA GLY A 62 -2.17 8.75 -17.13
C GLY A 62 -1.04 7.99 -16.44
N TRP A 63 -1.34 7.13 -15.47
CA TRP A 63 -0.37 6.26 -14.81
C TRP A 63 -0.45 4.84 -15.36
N GLU A 64 0.70 4.20 -15.52
CA GLU A 64 0.80 2.81 -15.93
C GLU A 64 0.91 1.89 -14.73
N GLN A 65 0.09 0.83 -14.71
CA GLN A 65 0.19 -0.19 -13.68
C GLN A 65 1.20 -1.27 -14.08
N ARG A 66 2.14 -1.56 -13.18
CA ARG A 66 2.93 -2.79 -13.21
C ARG A 66 2.87 -3.43 -11.83
N ASN A 67 2.35 -4.66 -11.76
CA ASN A 67 2.09 -5.36 -10.50
C ASN A 67 1.21 -4.51 -9.56
N SER A 68 1.65 -4.27 -8.33
CA SER A 68 0.99 -3.43 -7.32
C SER A 68 1.45 -1.98 -7.32
N THR A 69 2.21 -1.54 -8.34
CA THR A 69 2.83 -0.21 -8.40
C THR A 69 2.34 0.57 -9.62
N CYS A 70 2.19 1.88 -9.44
CA CYS A 70 1.79 2.82 -10.49
C CYS A 70 2.97 3.69 -10.88
N TYR A 71 3.21 3.85 -12.19
CA TYR A 71 4.33 4.60 -12.74
C TYR A 71 3.81 5.75 -13.59
N TYR A 72 4.39 6.93 -13.40
CA TYR A 72 4.09 8.11 -14.21
C TYR A 72 5.32 8.49 -15.04
N PHE A 73 5.14 8.49 -16.36
CA PHE A 73 6.17 8.91 -17.30
C PHE A 73 5.86 10.34 -17.76
N SER A 74 6.54 11.32 -17.15
CA SER A 74 6.33 12.73 -17.49
C SER A 74 6.71 13.03 -18.94
N THR A 75 5.91 13.88 -19.58
CA THR A 75 6.18 14.43 -20.91
C THR A 75 7.01 15.72 -20.87
N GLU A 76 7.25 16.29 -19.68
CA GLU A 76 7.99 17.52 -19.48
C GLU A 76 9.45 17.25 -19.08
N ARG A 77 10.39 18.02 -19.64
CA ARG A 77 11.81 17.96 -19.27
C ARG A 77 12.10 18.98 -18.20
N LYS A 78 12.56 18.52 -17.03
CA LYS A 78 12.93 19.37 -15.89
C LYS A 78 14.28 18.96 -15.30
N SER A 79 14.81 19.77 -14.39
CA SER A 79 15.94 19.37 -13.56
C SER A 79 15.53 18.21 -12.65
N TRP A 80 16.49 17.43 -12.14
CA TRP A 80 16.19 16.34 -11.21
C TRP A 80 15.38 16.81 -10.00
N LYS A 81 15.76 17.95 -9.42
CA LYS A 81 15.10 18.56 -8.26
C LYS A 81 13.65 18.96 -8.57
N ASP A 82 13.41 19.59 -9.72
CA ASP A 82 12.07 20.00 -10.13
C ASP A 82 11.19 18.81 -10.49
N SER A 83 11.76 17.78 -11.12
CA SER A 83 11.08 16.50 -11.38
C SER A 83 10.64 15.83 -10.08
N ARG A 84 11.54 15.74 -9.09
CA ARG A 84 11.19 15.19 -7.76
C ARG A 84 10.09 16.00 -7.09
N SER A 85 10.20 17.33 -7.10
CA SER A 85 9.16 18.20 -6.54
C SER A 85 7.81 17.98 -7.20
N GLU A 86 7.76 17.71 -8.49
CA GLU A 86 6.51 17.46 -9.21
C GLU A 86 5.91 16.09 -8.88
N CYS A 87 6.73 15.05 -8.74
CA CYS A 87 6.28 13.74 -8.26
C CYS A 87 5.67 13.85 -6.85
N LEU A 88 6.32 14.58 -5.94
CA LEU A 88 5.84 14.81 -4.58
C LEU A 88 4.49 15.52 -4.52
N LYS A 89 4.24 16.51 -5.40
CA LYS A 89 2.94 17.17 -5.51
C LYS A 89 1.82 16.22 -5.94
N GLN A 90 2.15 15.18 -6.70
CA GLN A 90 1.21 14.14 -7.14
C GLN A 90 1.04 13.01 -6.11
N GLY A 91 1.68 13.11 -4.93
CA GLY A 91 1.62 12.07 -3.90
C GLY A 91 2.51 10.86 -4.18
N ALA A 92 3.54 11.01 -5.02
CA ALA A 92 4.54 9.98 -5.34
C ALA A 92 5.97 10.52 -5.10
N ASP A 93 6.99 9.76 -5.45
CA ASP A 93 8.39 10.25 -5.54
C ASP A 93 9.03 9.70 -6.83
N LEU A 94 10.24 10.14 -7.17
CA LEU A 94 11.00 9.54 -8.26
C LEU A 94 11.27 8.06 -7.98
N VAL A 95 11.23 7.24 -9.03
CA VAL A 95 11.29 5.77 -8.90
C VAL A 95 12.60 5.29 -8.28
N ILE A 96 12.49 4.41 -7.27
CA ILE A 96 13.57 3.59 -6.76
C ILE A 96 13.49 2.26 -7.49
N ILE A 97 14.61 1.81 -8.06
CA ILE A 97 14.63 0.56 -8.84
C ILE A 97 15.09 -0.56 -7.93
N GLU A 98 14.18 -1.50 -7.62
CA GLU A 98 14.40 -2.56 -6.65
C GLU A 98 14.73 -3.92 -7.29
N SER A 99 14.48 -4.06 -8.61
CA SER A 99 14.67 -5.31 -9.34
C SER A 99 15.08 -5.11 -10.79
N GLU A 100 15.72 -6.14 -11.36
CA GLU A 100 16.05 -6.19 -12.79
C GLU A 100 14.78 -6.13 -13.66
N GLU A 101 13.69 -6.80 -13.25
CA GLU A 101 12.41 -6.76 -13.98
C GLU A 101 11.85 -5.32 -14.06
N GLU A 102 11.96 -4.56 -12.97
CA GLU A 102 11.53 -3.17 -12.93
C GLU A 102 12.40 -2.27 -13.81
N GLN A 103 13.73 -2.45 -13.74
CA GLN A 103 14.68 -1.78 -14.65
C GLN A 103 14.31 -2.06 -16.12
N ASP A 104 14.02 -3.30 -16.45
CA ASP A 104 13.65 -3.75 -17.78
C ASP A 104 12.34 -3.12 -18.26
N PHE A 105 11.33 -3.09 -17.40
CA PHE A 105 10.05 -2.45 -17.65
C PHE A 105 10.22 -0.96 -17.97
N ILE A 106 10.94 -0.22 -17.11
CA ILE A 106 11.21 1.21 -17.29
C ILE A 106 12.01 1.45 -18.57
N SER A 107 13.03 0.65 -18.84
CA SER A 107 13.89 0.80 -20.03
C SER A 107 13.11 0.58 -21.33
N LYS A 108 12.22 -0.42 -21.36
CA LYS A 108 11.34 -0.69 -22.51
C LYS A 108 10.32 0.43 -22.71
N HIS A 109 9.72 0.94 -21.63
CA HIS A 109 8.75 2.02 -21.72
C HIS A 109 9.39 3.32 -22.23
N THR A 110 10.55 3.69 -21.68
CA THR A 110 11.27 4.92 -22.04
C THR A 110 11.94 4.86 -23.41
N ARG A 111 12.03 3.68 -24.03
CA ARG A 111 12.70 3.43 -25.32
C ARG A 111 14.15 3.94 -25.34
N GLY A 112 14.83 3.86 -24.19
CA GLY A 112 16.18 4.40 -24.01
C GLY A 112 16.26 5.92 -23.94
N GLY A 113 15.13 6.62 -23.79
CA GLY A 113 15.11 8.05 -23.50
C GLY A 113 15.67 8.39 -22.12
N GLY A 114 16.15 9.61 -21.94
CA GLY A 114 16.62 10.10 -20.64
C GLY A 114 15.45 10.49 -19.74
N TYR A 115 15.26 9.75 -18.65
CA TYR A 115 14.30 10.05 -17.58
C TYR A 115 15.02 10.10 -16.24
N TRP A 116 14.58 11.00 -15.36
CA TRP A 116 15.10 11.04 -14.00
C TRP A 116 14.53 9.88 -13.18
N ILE A 117 15.42 9.22 -12.44
CA ILE A 117 15.09 8.24 -11.41
C ILE A 117 15.45 8.80 -10.03
N GLY A 118 15.02 8.13 -8.98
CA GLY A 118 15.20 8.56 -7.60
C GLY A 118 16.62 8.41 -7.06
N LEU A 119 17.64 8.41 -7.91
CA LEU A 119 19.04 8.23 -7.51
C LEU A 119 19.82 9.53 -7.69
N SER A 120 20.53 9.98 -6.65
CA SER A 120 21.34 11.20 -6.69
C SER A 120 22.51 11.13 -5.69
N ASP A 121 23.58 11.86 -5.98
CA ASP A 121 24.71 12.11 -5.09
C ASP A 121 24.85 13.60 -4.71
N SER A 122 23.77 14.38 -4.85
CA SER A 122 23.79 15.83 -4.63
C SER A 122 24.19 16.26 -3.22
N GLU A 123 23.99 15.38 -2.22
CA GLU A 123 24.37 15.62 -0.82
C GLU A 123 25.88 15.44 -0.60
N THR A 124 26.50 14.48 -1.27
CA THR A 124 27.93 14.18 -1.16
C THR A 124 28.38 13.49 -2.42
N GLU A 125 29.15 14.19 -3.25
CA GLU A 125 29.71 13.69 -4.51
C GLU A 125 30.32 12.30 -4.34
N GLY A 126 29.92 11.36 -5.21
CA GLY A 126 30.37 9.97 -5.16
C GLY A 126 29.63 9.07 -4.18
N THR A 127 28.73 9.61 -3.35
CA THR A 127 27.83 8.85 -2.47
C THR A 127 26.40 8.87 -3.04
N TRP A 128 26.07 7.83 -3.80
CA TRP A 128 24.75 7.70 -4.42
C TRP A 128 23.71 7.19 -3.43
N LEU A 129 22.67 7.98 -3.24
CA LEU A 129 21.52 7.68 -2.39
C LEU A 129 20.24 7.67 -3.22
N TRP A 130 19.35 6.76 -2.88
CA TRP A 130 17.97 6.78 -3.31
C TRP A 130 17.19 7.88 -2.59
N VAL A 131 16.05 8.29 -3.13
CA VAL A 131 15.19 9.35 -2.57
C VAL A 131 14.65 9.03 -1.17
N ASP A 132 14.67 7.77 -0.76
CA ASP A 132 14.34 7.29 0.59
C ASP A 132 15.54 7.31 1.56
N GLY A 133 16.73 7.71 1.09
CA GLY A 133 17.97 7.78 1.84
C GLY A 133 18.78 6.48 1.87
N THR A 134 18.32 5.40 1.22
CA THR A 134 19.07 4.15 1.15
C THR A 134 20.25 4.26 0.16
N PRO A 135 21.40 3.66 0.48
CA PRO A 135 22.55 3.69 -0.44
C PRO A 135 22.34 2.77 -1.63
N LEU A 136 22.92 3.13 -2.78
CA LEU A 136 22.99 2.24 -3.94
C LEU A 136 23.78 0.97 -3.60
N GLN A 137 23.13 -0.19 -3.67
CA GLN A 137 23.77 -1.50 -3.48
C GLN A 137 24.48 -1.92 -4.78
N LYS A 138 25.79 -2.12 -4.73
CA LYS A 138 26.61 -2.45 -5.92
C LYS A 138 26.65 -3.95 -6.24
N ASP A 139 26.07 -4.80 -5.40
CA ASP A 139 26.31 -6.25 -5.41
C ASP A 139 25.15 -7.08 -6.00
N LYS A 140 24.20 -6.43 -6.68
CA LYS A 140 23.11 -7.09 -7.42
C LYS A 140 23.25 -6.87 -8.93
N ALA A 141 24.41 -7.22 -9.47
CA ALA A 141 24.69 -7.29 -10.90
C ALA A 141 24.75 -8.74 -11.37
#